data_AF-A0A1L9Q5G6-F1
#
_entry.id   AF-A0A1L9Q5G6-F1
#
_cell.length_a   1.000
_cell.length_b   1.000
_cell.length_c   1.000
_cell.angle_alpha   90.00
_cell.angle_beta   90.00
_cell.angle_gamma   90.00
#
_symmetry.space_group_name_H-M   'P 1'
#
loop_
_entity.id
_entity.type
_entity.pdbx_description
1 polymer ?
#
loop_
_entity_poly.entity_id
_entity_poly.type
_entity_poly.pdbx_seq_one_letter_code
_entity_poly.pdbx_strand_id
1 'polypeptide(L)' 'MAFQSGTRVRYQNAYYIVIGAAERGRVLIQNESDAEDILRVDPGSLARV' A
#
# COMPACT_ATOMS: atom_id res chain seq x y z
N MET A 1 3.61 -10.73 -8.47
CA MET A 1 2.59 -9.79 -8.98
C MET A 1 2.80 -8.46 -8.28
N ALA A 2 2.99 -7.37 -9.02
CA ALA A 2 3.07 -6.03 -8.43
C ALA A 2 1.65 -5.51 -8.13
N PHE A 3 1.46 -4.82 -7.01
CA PHE A 3 0.20 -4.17 -6.69
C PHE A 3 -0.04 -2.99 -7.65
N GLN A 4 -1.21 -2.94 -8.28
CA GLN A 4 -1.59 -1.82 -9.14
C GLN A 4 -2.12 -0.65 -8.30
N SER A 5 -1.97 0.58 -8.78
CA SER A 5 -2.59 1.75 -8.16
C SER A 5 -4.12 1.57 -8.07
N GLY A 6 -4.71 1.97 -6.95
CA GLY A 6 -6.12 1.73 -6.62
C GLY A 6 -6.40 0.37 -5.97
N THR A 7 -5.40 -0.52 -5.84
CA THR A 7 -5.60 -1.81 -5.16
C THR A 7 -5.75 -1.60 -3.66
N ARG A 8 -6.82 -2.11 -3.08
CA ARG A 8 -7.00 -2.16 -1.62
C ARG A 8 -6.14 -3.27 -1.02
N VAL A 9 -5.41 -2.93 0.03
CA VAL A 9 -4.49 -3.83 0.72
C VAL A 9 -4.64 -3.68 2.23
N ARG A 10 -4.28 -4.73 2.97
CA ARG A 10 -4.20 -4.71 4.42
C ARG A 10 -2.74 -4.69 4.84
N TYR A 11 -2.42 -3.81 5.78
CA TYR A 11 -1.10 -3.64 6.36
C TYR A 11 -1.22 -3.34 7.86
N GLN A 12 -0.51 -4.10 8.70
CA GLN A 12 -0.52 -3.93 10.17
C GLN A 12 -1.92 -3.72 10.78
N ASN A 13 -2.91 -4.52 10.37
CA ASN A 13 -4.32 -4.44 10.80
C ASN A 13 -5.16 -3.24 10.31
N ALA A 14 -4.64 -2.36 9.47
CA ALA A 14 -5.42 -1.30 8.82
C ALA A 14 -5.55 -1.52 7.31
N TYR A 15 -6.55 -0.86 6.71
CA TYR A 15 -6.80 -0.89 5.27
C TYR A 15 -6.15 0.32 4.60
N TYR A 16 -5.47 0.05 3.50
CA TYR A 16 -4.78 1.04 2.70
C TYR A 16 -5.12 0.83 1.23
N ILE A 17 -4.90 1.88 0.45
CA ILE A 17 -4.99 1.87 -1.00
C ILE A 17 -3.59 2.06 -1.56
N VAL A 18 -3.20 1.22 -2.50
CA VAL A 18 -1.95 1.38 -3.23
C VAL A 18 -2.07 2.60 -4.12
N ILE A 19 -1.18 3.56 -3.95
CA ILE A 19 -1.18 4.82 -4.72
C ILE A 19 -0.02 4.89 -5.73
N GLY A 20 0.85 3.89 -5.74
CA GLY A 20 1.93 3.78 -6.73
C GLY A 20 3.07 2.88 -6.30
N ALA A 21 4.09 2.81 -7.15
CA ALA A 21 5.37 2.19 -6.82
C ALA A 21 6.31 3.21 -6.17
N ALA A 22 7.15 2.74 -5.24
CA ALA A 22 8.25 3.49 -4.66
C ALA A 22 9.60 2.98 -5.19
N GLU A 23 10.64 3.75 -4.93
CA GLU A 23 12.02 3.36 -5.25
C GLU A 23 12.39 2.02 -4.61
N ARG A 24 13.33 1.31 -5.24
CA ARG A 24 13.86 0.01 -4.77
C ARG A 24 12.80 -1.10 -4.66
N GLY A 25 11.78 -1.08 -5.53
CA GLY A 25 10.78 -2.15 -5.63
C GLY A 25 9.74 -2.14 -4.49
N ARG A 26 9.66 -1.05 -3.73
CA ARG A 26 8.65 -0.85 -2.69
C ARG A 26 7.34 -0.34 -3.28
N VAL A 27 6.30 -0.33 -2.45
CA VAL A 27 4.97 0.17 -2.83
C VAL A 27 4.58 1.32 -1.91
N LEU A 28 3.95 2.33 -2.49
CA LEU A 28 3.31 3.42 -1.74
C LEU A 28 1.87 3.02 -1.44
N ILE A 29 1.52 3.04 -0.16
CA ILE A 29 0.17 2.80 0.30
C ILE A 29 -0.31 4.03 1.07
N GLN A 30 -1.56 4.40 0.89
CA GLN A 30 -2.23 5.48 1.60
C GLN A 30 -3.35 4.90 2.45
N ASN A 31 -3.46 5.35 3.70
CA ASN A 31 -4.52 4.89 4.57
C ASN A 31 -5.89 5.30 4.02
N GLU A 32 -6.85 4.37 4.00
CA GLU A 32 -8.18 4.66 3.46
C GLU A 32 -8.97 5.65 4.34
N SER A 33 -8.65 5.72 5.64
CA SER A 33 -9.30 6.62 6.60
C SER A 33 -8.53 7.91 6.85
N ASP A 34 -7.28 8.01 6.38
CA ASP A 34 -6.42 9.17 6.58
C ASP A 34 -5.50 9.40 5.37
N ALA A 35 -5.85 10.35 4.50
CA ALA A 35 -5.14 10.54 3.23
C ALA A 35 -3.70 11.08 3.41
N GLU A 36 -3.37 11.63 4.58
CA GLU A 36 -2.03 12.14 4.90
C GLU A 36 -1.07 11.01 5.31
N ASP A 37 -1.59 9.89 5.82
CA ASP A 37 -0.81 8.70 6.17
C ASP A 37 -0.40 7.89 4.93
N ILE A 38 0.77 8.23 4.39
CA ILE A 38 1.39 7.56 3.24
C ILE A 38 2.63 6.78 3.69
N LEU A 39 2.60 5.47 3.48
CA LEU A 39 3.67 4.56 3.87
C LEU A 39 4.36 3.95 2.65
N ARG A 40 5.68 3.74 2.79
CA ARG A 40 6.53 3.03 1.83
C ARG A 40 6.84 1.64 2.37
N VAL A 41 6.20 0.63 1.83
CA VAL A 41 6.27 -0.73 2.38
C VAL A 41 6.76 -1.73 1.36
N ASP A 42 7.27 -2.84 1.87
CA ASP A 42 7.60 -3.99 1.03
C ASP A 42 6.32 -4.69 0.55
N PRO A 43 6.18 -5.00 -0.75
CA PRO A 43 5.00 -5.67 -1.28
C PRO A 43 4.75 -7.04 -0.65
N GLY A 44 5.79 -7.77 -0.21
CA GLY A 44 5.63 -9.05 0.47
C GLY A 44 4.97 -8.95 1.84
N SER A 45 4.91 -7.74 2.42
CA SER A 45 4.22 -7.47 3.69
C SER A 45 2.74 -7.08 3.51
N LEU A 46 2.28 -6.93 2.27
CA LEU A 46 0.91 -6.52 1.95
C LEU A 46 0.03 -7.73 1.66
N ALA A 47 -1.17 -7.74 2.24
CA ALA A 47 -2.21 -8.69 1.86
C ALA A 47 -3.26 -7.99 0.99
N ARG A 48 -3.54 -8.51 -0.19
CA ARG A 48 -4.64 -8.00 -1.03
C ARG A 48 -5.98 -8.35 -0.39
N VAL A 49 -6.90 -7.39 -0.38
CA VAL A 49 -8.26 -7.52 0.17
C VAL A 49 -9.27 -7.54 -0.97
#